data_AF-A0A150R644-F1
#
_entry.id   AF-A0A150R644-F1
#
_cell.length_a   1.000
_cell.length_b   1.000
_cell.length_c   1.000
_cell.angle_alpha   90.00
_cell.angle_beta   90.00
_cell.angle_gamma   90.00
#
_symmetry.space_group_name_H-M   'P 1'
#
loop_
_entity.id
_entity.type
_entity.pdbx_description
1 polymer ?
#
loop_
_entity_poly.entity_id
_entity_poly.type
_entity_poly.pdbx_seq_one_letter_code
_entity_poly.pdbx_strand_id
1 'polypeptide(L)'
;MKGYIDKMASLGKPVYITEYDIGLGDDNQQKRVMEEQFTMFWNHPSVPGITLWGYIVGATWRDNTGLQHPDGRLRPAMQWLMDFLDRG
;
A
#
# COMPACT_ATOMS: atom_id res chain seq x y z
N MET A 1 -2.87 -10.32 8.63
CA MET A 1 -2.61 -8.89 8.92
C MET A 1 -3.72 -8.28 9.77
N LYS A 2 -5.00 -8.34 9.37
CA LYS A 2 -6.15 -7.76 10.11
C LYS A 2 -6.13 -7.98 11.63
N GLY A 3 -5.93 -9.21 12.11
CA GLY A 3 -5.92 -9.51 13.54
C GLY A 3 -4.84 -8.78 14.37
N TYR A 4 -3.71 -8.41 13.75
CA TYR A 4 -2.69 -7.57 14.41
C TYR A 4 -3.16 -6.13 14.54
N ILE A 5 -3.86 -5.60 13.54
CA ILE A 5 -4.45 -4.26 13.59
C ILE A 5 -5.56 -4.22 14.64
N ASP A 6 -6.44 -5.22 14.65
CA ASP A 6 -7.49 -5.35 15.66
C ASP A 6 -6.89 -5.34 17.09
N LYS A 7 -5.77 -6.06 17.29
CA LYS A 7 -5.05 -6.10 18.57
C LYS A 7 -4.40 -4.77 18.95
N MET A 8 -3.86 -4.01 17.99
CA MET A 8 -3.32 -2.67 18.29
C MET A 8 -4.46 -1.68 18.57
N ALA A 9 -5.54 -1.75 17.80
CA ALA A 9 -6.72 -0.92 17.96
C ALA A 9 -7.44 -1.13 19.30
N SER A 10 -7.35 -2.33 19.90
CA SER A 10 -7.95 -2.63 21.21
C SER A 10 -7.37 -1.80 22.36
N LEU A 11 -6.21 -1.15 22.15
CA LEU A 11 -5.63 -0.18 23.09
C LEU A 11 -6.35 1.17 23.08
N GLY A 12 -7.41 1.33 22.27
CA GLY A 12 -8.21 2.56 22.19
C GLY A 12 -7.50 3.71 21.47
N LYS A 13 -6.49 3.40 20.66
CA LYS A 13 -5.72 4.38 19.87
C LYS A 13 -5.83 4.08 18.37
N PRO A 14 -5.77 5.11 17.51
CA PRO A 14 -5.68 4.90 16.07
C PRO A 14 -4.37 4.19 15.71
N VAL A 15 -4.41 3.43 14.62
CA VAL A 15 -3.28 2.71 14.04
C VAL A 15 -2.95 3.34 12.70
N TYR A 16 -1.81 4.01 12.60
CA TYR A 16 -1.33 4.55 11.33
C TYR A 16 -0.43 3.54 10.64
N ILE A 17 -0.64 3.32 9.35
CA ILE A 17 0.31 2.57 8.51
C ILE A 17 1.31 3.59 7.97
N THR A 18 2.51 3.65 8.53
CA THR A 18 3.44 4.76 8.30
C THR A 18 4.41 4.56 7.14
N GLU A 19 4.72 3.31 6.79
CA GLU A 19 5.78 2.98 5.83
C GLU A 19 5.39 1.75 5.00
N TYR A 20 4.33 1.88 4.19
CA TYR A 20 3.83 0.78 3.39
C TYR A 20 4.60 0.62 2.07
N ASP A 21 5.12 -0.59 1.82
CA ASP A 21 5.66 -1.00 0.54
C ASP A 21 5.45 -2.51 0.29
N ILE A 22 5.66 -2.95 -0.96
CA ILE A 22 5.53 -4.35 -1.37
C ILE A 22 6.73 -4.72 -2.24
N GLY A 23 7.69 -5.46 -1.68
CA GLY A 23 8.92 -5.88 -2.37
C GLY A 23 8.74 -7.08 -3.31
N LEU A 24 7.77 -7.04 -4.22
CA LEU A 24 7.49 -8.10 -5.20
C LEU A 24 7.74 -7.60 -6.62
N GLY A 25 8.63 -8.29 -7.35
CA GLY A 25 8.99 -7.95 -8.73
C GLY A 25 7.93 -8.37 -9.75
N ASP A 26 7.17 -9.43 -9.46
CA ASP A 26 6.04 -9.81 -10.29
C ASP A 26 4.87 -8.84 -10.09
N ASP A 27 4.45 -8.19 -11.18
CA ASP A 27 3.43 -7.14 -11.14
C ASP A 27 2.04 -7.65 -10.73
N ASN A 28 1.70 -8.89 -11.09
CA ASN A 28 0.40 -9.46 -10.72
C ASN A 28 0.37 -9.79 -9.23
N GLN A 29 1.46 -10.31 -8.67
CA GLN A 29 1.58 -10.55 -7.25
C GLN A 29 1.62 -9.24 -6.45
N GLN A 30 2.38 -8.23 -6.92
CA GLN A 30 2.42 -6.93 -6.25
C GLN A 30 1.04 -6.27 -6.24
N LYS A 31 0.33 -6.29 -7.37
CA LYS A 31 -1.05 -5.78 -7.48
C LYS A 31 -1.99 -6.53 -6.55
N ARG A 32 -1.96 -7.87 -6.55
CA ARG A 32 -2.83 -8.67 -5.67
C ARG A 32 -2.62 -8.33 -4.19
N VAL A 33 -1.37 -8.17 -3.76
CA VAL A 33 -1.06 -7.81 -2.36
C VAL A 33 -1.54 -6.39 -2.05
N MET A 34 -1.36 -5.44 -2.99
CA MET A 34 -1.87 -4.07 -2.86
C MET A 34 -3.40 -4.09 -2.69
N GLU A 35 -4.11 -4.82 -3.56
CA GLU A 35 -5.57 -4.99 -3.50
C GLU A 35 -6.02 -5.50 -2.13
N GLU A 36 -5.47 -6.64 -1.70
CA GLU A 36 -5.88 -7.31 -0.47
C GLU A 36 -5.58 -6.46 0.77
N GLN A 37 -4.37 -5.90 0.87
CA GLN A 37 -3.94 -5.20 2.08
C GLN A 37 -4.46 -3.76 2.14
N PHE A 38 -4.40 -3.00 1.05
CA PHE A 38 -4.87 -1.61 1.03
C PHE A 38 -6.38 -1.57 1.27
N THR A 39 -7.17 -2.47 0.66
CA THR A 39 -8.61 -2.58 0.93
C THR A 39 -8.90 -2.88 2.40
N MET A 40 -8.13 -3.78 3.02
CA MET A 40 -8.28 -4.11 4.43
C MET A 40 -7.91 -2.92 5.33
N PHE A 41 -6.83 -2.20 5.05
CA PHE A 41 -6.46 -0.99 5.80
C PHE A 41 -7.53 0.10 5.66
N TRP A 42 -7.94 0.38 4.42
CA TRP A 42 -8.91 1.44 4.08
C TRP A 42 -10.27 1.25 4.77
N ASN A 43 -10.74 0.00 4.88
CA ASN A 43 -12.01 -0.31 5.52
C ASN A 43 -11.92 -0.51 7.04
N HIS A 44 -10.72 -0.39 7.63
CA HIS A 44 -10.56 -0.58 9.07
C HIS A 44 -10.82 0.73 9.82
N PRO A 45 -11.83 0.82 10.73
CA PRO A 45 -12.24 2.09 11.34
C PRO A 45 -11.17 2.75 12.20
N SER A 46 -10.22 1.97 12.72
CA SER A 46 -9.09 2.48 13.50
C SER A 46 -7.87 2.84 12.65
N VAL A 47 -7.93 2.77 11.32
CA VAL A 47 -6.82 3.14 10.42
C VAL A 47 -7.17 4.45 9.71
N PRO A 48 -6.77 5.60 10.27
CA PRO A 48 -7.08 6.91 9.69
C PRO A 48 -6.16 7.32 8.54
N GLY A 49 -5.04 6.62 8.32
CA GLY A 49 -4.05 7.02 7.33
C GLY A 49 -3.06 5.93 6.97
N ILE A 50 -2.66 5.96 5.69
CA ILE A 50 -1.68 5.06 5.08
C ILE A 50 -0.65 5.93 4.35
N THR A 51 0.63 5.73 4.63
CA THR A 51 1.74 6.41 3.99
C THR A 51 2.60 5.37 3.27
N LEU A 52 2.89 5.62 1.98
CA LEU A 52 3.78 4.77 1.19
C LEU A 52 5.24 5.12 1.48
N TRP A 53 6.11 4.12 1.56
CA TRP A 53 7.53 4.32 1.81
C TRP A 53 8.31 4.64 0.51
N GLY A 54 7.93 5.76 -0.09
CA GLY A 54 8.29 6.07 -1.48
C GLY A 54 7.53 5.18 -2.47
N TYR A 55 7.48 5.60 -3.74
CA TYR A 55 6.75 4.85 -4.77
C TYR A 55 7.41 4.90 -6.15
N ILE A 56 8.54 5.61 -6.30
CA ILE A 56 9.27 5.69 -7.57
C ILE A 56 10.23 4.49 -7.69
N VAL A 57 10.07 3.68 -8.74
CA VAL A 57 10.93 2.52 -9.03
C VAL A 57 12.39 2.97 -9.17
N GLY A 58 13.28 2.34 -8.41
CA GLY A 58 14.71 2.65 -8.38
C GLY A 58 15.09 3.81 -7.45
N ALA A 59 14.12 4.47 -6.81
CA ALA A 59 14.34 5.53 -5.83
C ALA A 59 13.76 5.22 -4.44
N THR A 60 13.34 3.98 -4.22
CA THR A 60 12.98 3.44 -2.90
C THR A 60 14.17 2.73 -2.27
N TRP A 61 14.07 2.40 -0.98
CA TRP A 61 15.18 1.82 -0.20
C TRP A 61 15.58 0.39 -0.61
N ARG A 62 14.70 -0.34 -1.32
CA ARG A 62 14.91 -1.72 -1.75
C ARG A 62 14.28 -1.97 -3.12
N ASP A 63 14.88 -2.84 -3.91
CA ASP A 63 14.34 -3.29 -5.19
C ASP A 63 12.87 -3.76 -5.11
N ASN A 64 12.15 -3.56 -6.22
CA ASN A 64 10.77 -3.99 -6.45
C ASN A 64 9.70 -3.35 -5.56
N THR A 65 10.04 -2.41 -4.69
CA THR A 65 9.07 -1.71 -3.81
C THR A 65 8.38 -0.52 -4.48
N GLY A 66 8.92 0.02 -5.58
CA GLY A 66 8.30 1.11 -6.33
C GLY A 66 7.02 0.67 -7.06
N LEU A 67 6.13 1.64 -7.31
CA LEU A 67 4.81 1.48 -7.91
C LEU A 67 4.66 2.31 -9.21
N GLN A 68 5.50 3.32 -9.42
CA GLN A 68 5.55 4.16 -10.62
C GLN A 68 6.99 4.24 -11.15
N HIS A 69 7.15 4.07 -12.45
CA HIS A 69 8.44 4.27 -13.12
C HIS A 69 8.79 5.77 -13.20
N PRO A 70 10.08 6.14 -13.22
CA PRO A 70 10.50 7.55 -13.30
C PRO A 70 9.95 8.32 -14.51
N ASP A 71 9.56 7.61 -15.58
CA ASP A 71 8.95 8.16 -16.79
C ASP A 71 7.43 8.42 -16.68
N GLY A 72 6.84 8.15 -15.51
CA GLY A 72 5.40 8.32 -15.29
C GLY A 72 4.58 7.05 -15.45
N ARG A 73 5.12 5.97 -16.04
CA ARG A 73 4.36 4.73 -16.26
C ARG A 73 4.04 4.06 -14.93
N LEU A 74 2.77 3.78 -14.70
CA LEU A 74 2.30 3.09 -13.50
C LEU A 74 2.54 1.58 -13.61
N ARG A 75 2.99 0.95 -12.53
CA ARG A 75 2.86 -0.51 -12.37
C ARG A 75 1.39 -0.84 -12.08
N PRO A 76 0.93 -2.08 -12.35
CA PRO A 76 -0.47 -2.45 -12.15
C PRO A 76 -1.01 -2.21 -10.73
N ALA A 77 -0.17 -2.33 -9.71
CA ALA A 77 -0.54 -2.01 -8.33
C ALA A 77 -0.88 -0.52 -8.13
N MET A 78 -0.14 0.40 -8.77
CA MET A 78 -0.40 1.84 -8.71
C MET A 78 -1.65 2.22 -9.50
N GLN A 79 -1.84 1.63 -10.68
CA GLN A 79 -3.06 1.87 -11.47
C GLN A 79 -4.29 1.48 -10.67
N TRP A 80 -4.30 0.27 -10.11
CA TRP A 80 -5.41 -0.17 -9.25
C TRP A 80 -5.61 0.77 -8.06
N LEU A 81 -4.54 1.22 -7.41
CA LEU A 81 -4.63 2.13 -6.27
C LEU A 81 -5.26 3.47 -6.66
N MET A 82 -4.92 4.03 -7.83
CA MET A 82 -5.53 5.27 -8.30
C MET A 82 -7.01 5.08 -8.63
N ASP A 83 -7.37 3.97 -9.27
CA ASP A 83 -8.77 3.64 -9.57
C ASP A 83 -9.58 3.46 -8.27
N PHE A 84 -9.03 2.72 -7.29
CA PHE A 84 -9.65 2.49 -5.97
C PHE A 84 -9.89 3.79 -5.19
N LEU A 85 -9.08 4.81 -5.43
CA LEU A 85 -9.16 6.13 -4.78
C LEU A 85 -9.97 7.16 -5.59
N ASP A 86 -10.58 6.75 -6.71
CA ASP A 86 -11.27 7.62 -7.67
C ASP A 86 -10.36 8.74 -8.22
N ARG A 87 -9.14 8.37 -8.64
CA ARG A 87 -8.09 9.27 -9.18
C ARG A 87 -7.56 8.87 -10.57
N GLY A 88 -8.18 7.87 -11.19
CA GLY A 88 -7.83 7.34 -12.52
C GLY A 88 -8.37 8.16 -13.68
#